data_AF-A0A562NBL8-F1
#
_entry.id   AF-A0A562NBL8-F1
#
_cell.length_a   1.000
_cell.length_b   1.000
_cell.length_c   1.000
_cell.angle_alpha   90.00
_cell.angle_beta   90.00
_cell.angle_gamma   90.00
#
_symmetry.space_group_name_H-M   'P 1'
#
loop_
_entity.id
_entity.type
_entity.pdbx_description
1 polymer ?
#
loop_
_entity_poly.entity_id
_entity_poly.type
_entity_poly.pdbx_seq_one_letter_code
_entity_poly.pdbx_strand_id
1 'polypeptide(L)'
;MSLSRTSLLAFAAFVISVTAMEPAFAGGGGGLPWEGPLQQIQQSITGPVAGFIALAAVAIAGGMLIFGGELNDFARRLMYVVLVAGILLGATQIVALFGAAGASIGDVAELADDGRPTP
;
A
#
# COMPACT_ATOMS: atom_id res chain seq x y z
N MET A 1 -15.27 18.21 20.97
CA MET A 1 -15.26 16.74 21.20
C MET A 1 -15.56 15.92 19.92
N SER A 2 -15.45 16.47 18.70
CA SER A 2 -15.73 15.75 17.43
C SER A 2 -14.50 15.12 16.78
N LEU A 3 -13.31 15.68 16.99
CA LEU A 3 -12.04 15.28 16.35
C LEU A 3 -11.59 13.85 16.70
N SER A 4 -11.92 13.37 17.90
CA SER A 4 -11.58 12.01 18.33
C SER A 4 -12.42 10.94 17.61
N ARG A 5 -13.68 11.24 17.27
CA ARG A 5 -14.57 10.29 16.58
C ARG A 5 -14.21 10.18 15.09
N THR A 6 -13.86 11.28 14.44
CA THR A 6 -13.40 11.27 13.04
C THR A 6 -12.04 10.60 12.86
N SER A 7 -11.09 10.78 13.79
CA SER A 7 -9.82 10.03 13.77
C SER A 7 -10.02 8.52 13.93
N LEU A 8 -10.93 8.10 14.82
CA LEU A 8 -11.27 6.68 15.00
C LEU A 8 -11.88 6.06 13.74
N LEU A 9 -12.78 6.80 13.07
CA LEU A 9 -13.39 6.35 11.83
C LEU A 9 -12.39 6.30 10.66
N ALA A 10 -11.47 7.25 10.57
CA ALA A 10 -10.43 7.27 9.55
C ALA A 10 -9.43 6.10 9.72
N PHE A 11 -9.05 5.79 10.96
CA PHE A 11 -8.20 4.63 11.25
C PHE A 11 -8.90 3.31 10.91
N ALA A 12 -10.18 3.17 11.27
CA ALA A 12 -10.98 2.00 10.93
C ALA A 12 -11.10 1.83 9.40
N ALA A 13 -11.34 2.92 8.66
CA ALA A 13 -11.41 2.88 7.21
C ALA A 13 -10.06 2.50 6.56
N PHE A 14 -8.95 3.00 7.10
CA PHE A 14 -7.61 2.63 6.62
C PHE A 14 -7.30 1.14 6.83
N VAL A 15 -7.63 0.61 8.02
CA VAL A 15 -7.47 -0.83 8.31
C VAL A 15 -8.32 -1.67 7.37
N ILE A 16 -9.57 -1.29 7.11
CA ILE A 16 -10.47 -1.99 6.18
C ILE A 16 -9.90 -1.99 4.75
N SER A 17 -9.40 -0.85 4.27
CA SER A 17 -8.80 -0.75 2.93
C SER A 17 -7.54 -1.62 2.77
N VAL A 18 -6.71 -1.73 3.81
CA VAL A 18 -5.52 -2.60 3.78
C VAL A 18 -5.92 -4.09 3.78
N THR A 19 -7.00 -4.45 4.48
CA THR A 19 -7.50 -5.84 4.47
C THR A 19 -8.24 -6.23 3.18
N ALA A 20 -8.62 -5.25 2.35
CA ALA A 20 -9.33 -5.47 1.09
C ALA A 20 -8.40 -5.68 -0.13
N MET A 21 -7.07 -5.59 0.05
CA MET A 21 -6.13 -6.00 -1.00
C MET A 21 -6.09 -7.52 -1.10
N GLU A 22 -6.83 -8.08 -2.05
CA GLU A 22 -6.71 -9.49 -2.40
C GLU A 22 -5.33 -9.75 -3.04
N PRO A 23 -4.67 -10.88 -2.72
CA PRO A 23 -3.40 -11.23 -3.34
C PRO A 23 -3.62 -11.47 -4.84
N ALA A 24 -2.91 -10.73 -5.69
CA ALA A 24 -2.84 -11.04 -7.11
C ALA A 24 -2.02 -12.35 -7.28
N PHE A 25 -2.72 -13.48 -7.29
CA PHE A 25 -2.14 -14.77 -7.64
C PHE A 25 -1.84 -14.76 -9.15
N ALA A 26 -0.58 -14.47 -9.50
CA ALA A 26 -0.05 -14.75 -10.82
C ALA A 26 0.08 -16.28 -10.98
N GLY A 27 -1.03 -16.94 -11.26
CA GLY A 27 -1.07 -18.34 -11.66
C GLY A 27 -0.46 -18.50 -13.05
N GLY A 28 0.86 -18.66 -13.11
CA GLY A 28 1.62 -18.84 -14.35
C GLY A 28 2.29 -20.21 -14.41
N GLY A 29 1.54 -21.22 -14.87
CA GLY A 29 2.01 -22.39 -15.62
C GLY A 29 3.26 -23.17 -15.17
N GLY A 30 3.03 -24.38 -14.63
CA GLY A 30 3.78 -25.57 -15.04
C GLY A 30 4.88 -26.10 -14.11
N GLY A 31 4.54 -27.10 -13.30
CA GLY A 31 5.20 -28.41 -13.37
C GLY A 31 6.62 -28.59 -12.83
N LEU A 32 7.05 -27.86 -11.79
CA LEU A 32 8.34 -28.10 -11.14
C LEU A 32 8.16 -28.67 -9.72
N PRO A 33 8.91 -29.72 -9.30
CA PRO A 33 8.69 -30.41 -8.02
C PRO A 33 8.93 -29.54 -6.77
N TRP A 34 9.56 -28.38 -6.96
CA TRP A 34 9.81 -27.37 -5.92
C TRP A 34 8.73 -26.28 -5.87
N GLU A 35 7.80 -26.22 -6.83
CA GLU A 35 6.62 -25.33 -6.76
C GLU A 35 5.70 -25.68 -5.60
N GLY A 36 5.48 -26.95 -5.32
CA GLY A 36 4.61 -27.40 -4.23
C GLY A 36 5.08 -26.87 -2.85
N PRO A 37 6.36 -27.08 -2.47
CA PRO A 37 6.92 -26.51 -1.25
C PRO A 37 6.86 -24.97 -1.20
N LEU A 38 7.14 -24.28 -2.32
CA LEU A 38 7.07 -22.81 -2.36
C LEU A 38 5.64 -22.29 -2.27
N GLN A 39 4.67 -22.95 -2.88
CA GLN A 39 3.24 -22.64 -2.72
C GLN A 39 2.78 -22.91 -1.28
N GLN A 40 3.30 -23.95 -0.62
CA GLN A 40 2.96 -24.23 0.77
C GLN A 40 3.50 -23.16 1.73
N ILE A 41 4.71 -22.65 1.47
CA ILE A 41 5.26 -21.50 2.20
C ILE A 41 4.45 -20.25 1.92
N GLN A 42 4.10 -19.98 0.66
CA GLN A 42 3.26 -18.84 0.29
C GLN A 42 1.90 -18.91 1.00
N GLN A 43 1.23 -20.07 0.97
CA GLN A 43 -0.01 -20.33 1.69
C GLN A 43 0.16 -20.23 3.22
N SER A 44 1.32 -20.53 3.78
CA SER A 44 1.55 -20.36 5.23
C SER A 44 1.70 -18.90 5.65
N ILE A 45 2.20 -18.05 4.75
CA ILE A 45 2.38 -16.60 4.97
C ILE A 45 1.10 -15.82 4.66
N THR A 46 0.26 -16.29 3.72
CA THR A 46 -1.02 -15.65 3.38
C THR A 46 -2.24 -16.37 3.98
N GLY A 47 -2.05 -17.52 4.60
CA GLY A 47 -3.13 -18.34 5.12
C GLY A 47 -3.59 -17.98 6.54
N PRO A 48 -4.52 -18.78 7.10
CA PRO A 48 -5.15 -18.49 8.39
C PRO A 48 -4.15 -18.36 9.55
N VAL A 49 -3.04 -19.09 9.49
CA VAL A 49 -1.98 -19.06 10.51
C VAL A 49 -1.35 -17.67 10.61
N ALA A 50 -1.02 -17.03 9.49
CA ALA A 50 -0.52 -15.66 9.47
C ALA A 50 -1.56 -14.67 10.02
N GLY A 51 -2.84 -14.90 9.71
CA GLY A 51 -3.95 -14.13 10.28
C GLY A 51 -4.02 -14.21 11.81
N PHE A 52 -3.88 -15.40 12.40
CA PHE A 52 -3.85 -15.58 13.85
C PHE A 52 -2.62 -14.92 14.51
N ILE A 53 -1.46 -15.00 13.87
CA ILE A 53 -0.23 -14.33 14.35
C ILE A 53 -0.41 -12.81 14.30
N ALA A 54 -0.98 -12.26 13.22
CA ALA A 54 -1.26 -10.83 13.10
C ALA A 54 -2.25 -10.36 14.17
N LEU A 55 -3.32 -11.14 14.40
CA LEU A 55 -4.30 -10.85 15.45
C LEU A 55 -3.65 -10.85 16.85
N ALA A 56 -2.80 -11.83 17.15
CA ALA A 56 -2.06 -11.88 18.39
C ALA A 56 -1.12 -10.68 18.56
N ALA A 57 -0.40 -10.29 17.51
CA ALA A 57 0.49 -9.12 17.53
C ALA A 57 -0.27 -7.81 17.79
N VAL A 58 -1.43 -7.63 17.15
CA VAL A 58 -2.31 -6.46 17.38
C VAL A 58 -2.86 -6.45 18.80
N ALA A 59 -3.26 -7.60 19.34
CA ALA A 59 -3.74 -7.71 20.71
C ALA A 59 -2.64 -7.37 21.73
N ILE A 60 -1.41 -7.83 21.50
CA ILE A 60 -0.24 -7.53 22.33
C ILE A 60 0.11 -6.03 22.24
N ALA A 61 0.13 -5.45 21.05
CA ALA A 61 0.38 -4.02 20.85
C ALA A 61 -0.70 -3.15 21.52
N GLY A 62 -1.98 -3.50 21.36
CA GLY A 62 -3.10 -2.83 22.01
C GLY A 62 -3.09 -3.01 23.54
N GLY A 63 -2.72 -4.19 24.02
CA GLY A 63 -2.52 -4.48 25.44
C GLY A 63 -1.42 -3.61 26.05
N MET A 64 -0.25 -3.52 25.40
CA MET A 64 0.84 -2.65 25.86
C MET A 64 0.43 -1.17 25.93
N LEU A 65 -0.42 -0.72 25.00
CA LEU A 65 -1.01 0.62 24.97
C LEU A 65 -1.95 0.90 26.16
N ILE A 66 -2.84 -0.05 26.51
CA ILE A 66 -3.84 0.15 27.58
C ILE A 66 -3.20 0.01 28.97
N PHE A 67 -2.28 -0.93 29.14
CA PHE A 67 -1.62 -1.18 30.43
C PHE A 67 -0.44 -0.25 30.72
N GLY A 68 -0.15 0.71 29.82
CA GLY A 68 0.74 1.83 30.12
C GLY A 68 2.23 1.51 30.01
N GLY A 69 2.64 0.60 29.13
CA GLY A 69 4.05 0.45 28.76
C GLY A 69 4.48 1.65 27.91
N GLU A 70 5.44 2.44 28.41
CA GLU A 70 6.12 3.58 27.73
C GLU A 70 5.27 4.29 26.65
N LEU A 71 4.03 4.68 27.01
CA LEU A 71 3.05 5.27 26.09
C LEU A 71 3.60 6.45 25.30
N ASN A 72 4.46 7.24 25.94
CA ASN A 72 5.15 8.36 25.32
C ASN A 72 6.09 7.93 24.18
N ASP A 73 6.81 6.81 24.34
CA ASP A 73 7.70 6.28 23.30
C ASP A 73 6.94 5.57 22.18
N PHE A 74 5.85 4.88 22.51
CA PHE A 74 4.95 4.34 21.48
C PHE A 74 4.32 5.47 20.65
N ALA A 75 3.77 6.49 21.31
CA ALA A 75 3.17 7.64 20.63
C ALA A 75 4.20 8.39 19.77
N ARG A 76 5.43 8.54 20.26
CA ARG A 76 6.56 9.11 19.51
C ARG A 76 6.89 8.27 18.26
N ARG A 77 6.96 6.95 18.37
CA ARG A 77 7.18 6.06 17.22
C ARG A 77 6.04 6.10 16.21
N LEU A 78 4.80 6.11 16.68
CA LEU A 78 3.63 6.18 15.82
C LEU A 78 3.56 7.52 15.08
N MET A 79 3.92 8.63 15.74
CA MET A 79 4.07 9.94 15.11
C MET A 79 5.04 9.89 13.92
N TYR A 80 6.23 9.28 14.09
CA TYR A 80 7.21 9.17 13.01
C TYR A 80 6.68 8.34 11.82
N VAL A 81 6.03 7.20 12.09
CA VAL A 81 5.48 6.34 11.04
C VAL A 81 4.40 7.09 10.24
N VAL A 82 3.48 7.77 10.93
CA VAL A 82 2.41 8.55 10.29
C VAL A 82 2.97 9.73 9.50
N LEU A 83 3.97 10.43 10.04
CA LEU A 83 4.58 11.58 9.39
C LEU A 83 5.30 11.16 8.10
N VAL A 84 6.04 10.05 8.13
CA VAL A 84 6.68 9.48 6.93
C VAL A 84 5.65 9.04 5.91
N ALA A 85 4.63 8.28 6.32
CA ALA A 85 3.57 7.83 5.41
C ALA A 85 2.83 9.00 4.76
N GLY A 86 2.50 10.04 5.55
CA GLY A 86 1.84 11.25 5.06
C GLY A 86 2.69 12.00 4.03
N ILE A 87 4.00 12.12 4.24
CA ILE A 87 4.91 12.73 3.27
C ILE A 87 4.94 11.91 1.98
N LEU A 88 5.07 10.58 2.06
CA LEU A 88 5.12 9.73 0.87
C LEU A 88 3.82 9.80 0.05
N LEU A 89 2.66 9.75 0.71
CA LEU A 89 1.35 9.88 0.07
C LEU A 89 1.11 11.29 -0.50
N GLY A 90 1.60 12.34 0.17
CA GLY A 90 1.52 13.71 -0.33
C GLY A 90 2.46 13.97 -1.51
N ALA A 91 3.65 13.36 -1.49
CA ALA A 91 4.65 13.51 -2.54
C ALA A 91 4.13 12.99 -3.89
N THR A 92 3.36 11.90 -3.92
CA THR A 92 2.77 11.41 -5.18
C THR A 92 1.81 12.41 -5.79
N GLN A 93 1.09 13.19 -4.97
CA GLN A 93 0.19 14.24 -5.46
C GLN A 93 0.99 15.41 -6.04
N ILE A 94 2.08 15.81 -5.40
CA ILE A 94 2.97 16.86 -5.91
C ILE A 94 3.60 16.44 -7.25
N VAL A 95 4.10 15.20 -7.34
CA VAL A 95 4.66 14.66 -8.58
C VAL A 95 3.62 14.62 -9.70
N ALA A 96 2.37 14.26 -9.41
CA ALA A 96 1.30 14.26 -10.41
C ALA A 96 1.02 15.67 -10.96
N LEU A 97 1.04 16.71 -10.11
CA LEU A 97 0.81 18.10 -10.52
C LEU A 97 1.88 18.61 -11.51
N PHE A 98 3.14 18.20 -11.32
CA PHE A 98 4.24 18.62 -12.20
C PHE A 98 4.52 17.65 -13.35
N GLY A 99 4.17 16.37 -13.21
CA GLY A 99 4.31 15.36 -14.25
C GLY A 99 3.30 15.52 -15.39
N ALA A 100 2.07 15.93 -15.10
CA ALA A 100 1.05 16.21 -16.12
C ALA A 100 1.33 17.50 -16.92
N ALA A 101 2.02 18.48 -16.33
CA ALA A 101 2.39 19.73 -16.99
C ALA A 101 3.66 19.62 -17.87
N GLY A 102 4.41 18.52 -17.78
CA GLY A 102 5.71 18.35 -18.43
C GLY A 102 5.69 17.73 -19.83
N ALA A 103 4.57 17.19 -20.30
CA ALA A 103 4.47 16.50 -21.58
C ALA A 103 3.39 17.12 -22.50
N SER A 104 3.68 18.29 -23.06
CA SER A 104 3.09 18.73 -24.33
C SER A 104 4.23 18.91 -25.35
N ILE A 105 5.02 17.86 -25.57
CA ILE A 105 5.89 17.80 -26.72
C ILE A 105 5.05 17.19 -27.84
N GLY A 106 4.78 18.03 -28.83
CA GLY A 106 3.69 17.91 -29.79
C GLY A 106 3.65 16.60 -30.55
N ASP A 107 2.44 16.31 -31.03
CA ASP A 107 2.16 15.34 -32.10
C ASP A 107 2.94 15.72 -33.37
N VAL A 108 4.24 15.44 -33.39
CA VAL A 108 5.06 15.40 -34.62
C VAL A 108 4.66 14.24 -35.53
N ALA A 109 3.76 13.36 -35.06
CA ALA A 109 3.15 12.32 -35.86
C ALA A 109 2.17 12.87 -36.92
N GLU A 110 1.55 14.05 -36.69
CA GLU A 110 0.56 14.60 -37.63
C GLU A 110 1.20 15.33 -38.84
N LEU A 111 2.45 15.78 -38.72
CA LEU A 111 3.21 16.39 -39.83
C LEU A 111 3.90 15.36 -40.75
N ALA A 112 3.91 14.08 -40.37
CA ALA A 112 4.46 12.99 -41.19
C ALA A 112 3.40 12.36 -42.13
N ASP A 113 2.12 12.69 -41.95
CA ASP A 113 0.99 12.27 -42.81
C ASP A 113 0.46 13.44 -43.67
N ASP A 114 1.28 14.44 -43.96
CA ASP A 114 1.01 15.37 -45.06
C ASP A 114 1.38 14.67 -46.37
N GLY A 115 0.44 13.90 -46.90
CA GLY A 115 0.51 12.98 -48.05
C GLY A 115 1.02 13.59 -49.36
N ARG A 116 2.28 14.02 -49.37
CA ARG A 116 3.03 14.38 -50.56
C ARG A 116 3.63 13.11 -51.18
N PRO A 117 3.25 12.74 -52.42
CA PRO A 117 3.93 11.67 -53.12
C PRO A 117 5.40 12.07 -53.35
N THR A 118 6.31 11.26 -52.82
CA THR A 118 7.73 11.25 -53.19
C THR A 118 7.91 10.28 -54.38
N PRO A 119 8.93 10.50 -55.22
CA PRO A 119 8.87 10.47 -56.69
C PRO A 119 8.31 9.20 -57.36
#